data_AF-A0A956IR72-F1
#
_entry.id   AF-A0A956IR72-F1
#
_cell.length_a   1.000
_cell.length_b   1.000
_cell.length_c   1.000
_cell.angle_alpha   90.00
_cell.angle_beta   90.00
_cell.angle_gamma   90.00
#
_symmetry.space_group_name_H-M   'P 1'
#
loop_
_entity.id
_entity.type
_entity.pdbx_description
1 polymer ?
#
loop_
_entity_poly.entity_id
_entity_poly.type
_entity_poly.pdbx_seq_one_letter_code
_entity_poly.pdbx_strand_id
1 'polypeptide(L)' 'SAPSNATIAFGSNGKVQSVAISGPAAGTAAESCIRSALSGARVAPFAKPTFTVRVPIRP' A
#
# COMPACT_ATOMS: atom_id res chain seq x y z
N SER A 1 3.89 -5.59 20.27
CA SER A 1 4.26 -4.70 19.15
C SER A 1 3.04 -4.34 18.36
N ALA A 2 2.82 -3.05 18.03
CA ALA A 2 1.74 -2.67 17.14
C ALA A 2 1.97 -3.29 15.74
N PRO A 3 0.92 -3.79 15.06
CA PRO A 3 1.07 -4.38 13.73
C PRO A 3 1.57 -3.34 12.73
N SER A 4 2.37 -3.78 11.76
CA SER A 4 2.70 -2.96 10.61
C SER A 4 1.45 -2.74 9.75
N ASN A 5 1.33 -1.58 9.11
CA ASN A 5 0.22 -1.25 8.24
C ASN A 5 0.74 -0.66 6.94
N ALA A 6 0.10 -0.98 5.82
CA ALA A 6 0.33 -0.31 4.54
C ALA A 6 -0.89 0.52 4.17
N THR A 7 -0.65 1.72 3.69
CA THR A 7 -1.61 2.62 3.09
C THR A 7 -1.30 2.69 1.60
N ILE A 8 -2.24 2.27 0.77
CA ILE A 8 -2.09 2.18 -0.68
C ILE A 8 -3.05 3.20 -1.30
N ALA A 9 -2.52 4.12 -2.09
CA ALA A 9 -3.31 5.07 -2.87
C ALA A 9 -3.36 4.58 -4.32
N PHE A 10 -4.56 4.34 -4.83
CA PHE A 10 -4.83 4.04 -6.23
C PHE A 10 -5.26 5.32 -6.95
N GLY A 11 -4.90 5.45 -8.22
CA GLY A 11 -5.45 6.46 -9.13
C GLY A 11 -6.70 5.96 -9.83
N SER A 12 -7.47 6.88 -10.42
CA SER A 12 -8.72 6.58 -11.14
C SER A 12 -8.59 5.51 -12.24
N ASN A 13 -7.39 5.33 -12.78
CA ASN A 13 -7.03 4.25 -13.72
C ASN A 13 -6.87 2.86 -13.07
N GLY A 14 -7.11 2.74 -11.76
CA GLY A 14 -7.00 1.49 -11.00
C GLY A 14 -5.57 1.07 -10.65
N LYS A 15 -4.55 1.88 -10.98
CA LYS A 15 -3.14 1.60 -10.65
C LYS A 15 -2.75 2.24 -9.32
N VAL A 16 -1.79 1.62 -8.64
CA VAL A 16 -1.17 2.19 -7.45
C VAL A 16 -0.38 3.44 -7.84
N GLN A 17 -0.66 4.54 -7.15
CA GLN A 17 0.09 5.79 -7.22
C GLN A 17 1.11 5.89 -6.10
N SER A 18 0.79 5.39 -4.89
CA SER A 18 1.69 5.46 -3.75
C SER A 18 1.43 4.35 -2.74
N VAL A 19 2.49 3.90 -2.09
CA VAL A 19 2.46 2.96 -0.96
C VAL A 19 3.24 3.57 0.20
N ALA A 20 2.55 3.81 1.31
CA ALA A 20 3.14 4.25 2.57
C ALA A 20 3.04 3.11 3.58
N ILE A 21 4.15 2.78 4.22
CA ILE A 21 4.22 1.71 5.23
C ILE A 21 4.45 2.38 6.58
N SER A 22 3.79 1.87 7.61
CA SER A 22 3.87 2.40 8.97
C SER A 22 4.00 1.25 9.96
N GLY A 23 4.60 1.53 11.12
CA GLY A 23 4.85 0.53 12.15
C GLY A 23 6.24 -0.11 12.02
N PRO A 24 6.48 -1.25 12.68
CA PRO A 24 7.83 -1.81 12.85
C PRO A 24 8.49 -2.30 11.55
N ALA A 25 7.73 -2.48 10.46
CA ALA A 25 8.29 -2.80 9.15
C ALA A 25 8.81 -1.56 8.40
N ALA A 26 8.39 -0.35 8.77
CA ALA A 26 8.84 0.88 8.12
C ALA A 26 10.34 1.12 8.39
N GLY A 27 11.09 1.50 7.36
CA GLY A 27 12.54 1.69 7.43
C GLY A 27 13.37 0.40 7.52
N THR A 28 12.75 -0.77 7.40
CA THR A 28 13.44 -2.07 7.40
C THR A 28 13.56 -2.63 5.98
N ALA A 29 14.36 -3.69 5.80
CA ALA A 29 14.43 -4.41 4.52
C ALA A 29 13.06 -4.96 4.07
N ALA A 30 12.17 -5.27 5.02
CA ALA A 30 10.82 -5.71 4.73
C ALA A 30 9.99 -4.60 4.05
N GLU A 31 10.26 -3.33 4.34
CA GLU A 31 9.53 -2.21 3.72
C GLU A 31 9.60 -2.27 2.19
N SER A 32 10.80 -2.48 1.64
CA SER A 32 11.03 -2.52 0.19
C SER A 32 10.34 -3.73 -0.46
N CYS A 33 10.38 -4.88 0.21
CA CYS A 33 9.67 -6.09 -0.23
C CYS A 33 8.15 -5.86 -0.28
N ILE A 34 7.59 -5.31 0.80
CA ILE A 34 6.16 -4.98 0.91
C ILE A 34 5.76 -3.95 -0.16
N ARG A 35 6.55 -2.87 -0.31
CA ARG A 35 6.31 -1.84 -1.32
C ARG A 35 6.27 -2.43 -2.72
N SER A 36 7.22 -3.29 -3.06
CA SER A 36 7.30 -3.94 -4.37
C SER A 36 6.09 -4.85 -4.61
N ALA A 37 5.72 -5.67 -3.62
CA ALA A 37 4.55 -6.54 -3.70
C ALA A 37 3.25 -5.74 -3.89
N LEU A 38 3.07 -4.66 -3.12
CA LEU A 38 1.86 -3.85 -3.17
C LEU A 38 1.79 -2.92 -4.39
N SER A 39 2.92 -2.51 -4.96
CA SER A 39 2.95 -1.65 -6.15
C SER A 39 2.42 -2.37 -7.40
N GLY A 40 2.44 -3.70 -7.42
CA GLY A 40 1.83 -4.51 -8.46
C GLY A 40 0.30 -4.61 -8.37
N ALA A 41 -0.30 -4.20 -7.24
CA ALA A 41 -1.74 -4.30 -7.03
C ALA A 41 -2.51 -3.41 -8.02
N ARG A 42 -3.71 -3.87 -8.40
CA ARG A 42 -4.64 -3.12 -9.25
C ARG A 42 -6.05 -3.32 -8.75
N VAL A 43 -6.85 -2.29 -8.95
CA VAL A 43 -8.31 -2.31 -8.75
C VAL A 43 -9.00 -1.97 -10.06
N ALA A 44 -10.30 -2.22 -10.14
CA ALA A 44 -11.09 -1.76 -11.29
C ALA A 44 -11.01 -0.22 -11.39
N PRO A 45 -11.07 0.36 -12.60
CA PRO A 45 -11.14 1.80 -12.77
C PRO A 45 -12.31 2.39 -11.98
N PHE A 46 -12.13 3.61 -11.46
CA PHE A 46 -13.14 4.26 -10.63
C PHE A 46 -13.22 5.75 -10.92
N ALA A 47 -14.41 6.33 -10.70
CA ALA A 47 -14.70 7.73 -11.04
C ALA A 47 -14.03 8.75 -10.10
N LYS A 48 -13.68 8.35 -8.87
CA LYS A 48 -12.95 9.20 -7.93
C LYS A 48 -11.52 9.46 -8.42
N PRO A 49 -10.89 10.61 -8.12
CA PRO A 49 -9.52 10.89 -8.54
C PRO A 49 -8.50 9.95 -7.87
N THR A 50 -8.73 9.62 -6.60
CA THR A 50 -7.87 8.75 -5.80
C THR A 50 -8.73 7.88 -4.88
N PHE A 51 -8.26 6.65 -4.63
CA PHE A 51 -8.85 5.74 -3.67
C PHE A 51 -7.77 5.19 -2.75
N THR A 52 -7.94 5.36 -1.43
CA THR A 52 -6.92 4.96 -0.45
C THR A 52 -7.42 3.79 0.39
N VAL A 53 -6.61 2.75 0.51
CA VAL A 53 -6.90 1.56 1.31
C VAL A 53 -5.82 1.39 2.36
N ARG A 54 -6.23 1.06 3.58
CA ARG A 54 -5.31 0.73 4.68
C ARG A 54 -5.41 -0.76 4.99
N VAL A 55 -4.29 -1.47 4.90
CA VAL A 55 -4.20 -2.92 5.14
C VAL A 55 -3.22 -3.23 6.27
N PRO A 56 -3.58 -4.08 7.24
CA PRO A 56 -2.63 -4.57 8.23
C PRO A 56 -1.67 -5.57 7.58
N ILE A 57 -0.40 -5.50 7.92
CA ILE A 57 0.65 -6.42 7.47
C ILE A 57 0.88 -7.43 8.58
N ARG A 58 0.65 -8.71 8.27
CA ARG A 58 1.04 -9.83 9.12
C ARG A 58 2.31 -10.46 8.54
N PRO A 59 3.39 -10.60 9.33
CA PRO A 59 4.57 -11.37 8.95
C PRO A 59 4.22 -12.82 8.59
#